data_AF-A0A9J6GDN3-F1
#
_entry.id   AF-A0A9J6GDN3-F1
#
_cell.length_a   1.000
_cell.length_b   1.000
_cell.length_c   1.000
_cell.angle_alpha   90.00
_cell.angle_beta   90.00
_cell.angle_gamma   90.00
#
_symmetry.space_group_name_H-M   'P 1'
#
loop_
_entity.id
_entity.type
_entity.pdbx_description
1 polymer ?
#
loop_
_entity_poly.entity_id
_entity_poly.type
_entity_poly.pdbx_seq_one_letter_code
_entity_poly.pdbx_strand_id
1 'polypeptide(L)'
;MASRSSLTADWIDVNLRWNPKDYGGVQDLRIPPNKIWKPDVLMYNSADEKFDGTYPTNVVVRSNGSCNYIPPGIFKSTCKIDITWFPFDDQKCDLKFGSWTYHGYQLDLRVNSEEGGDLSTYIPNGEWDLIAVPGVRNVREYACCPEPYIDITYTIHIRRRTLYYGFNLIIPCVLISSMTLLGFTLPPDTGERLTLGVTILLSLTVFMLQLAETMPPTSDAVSIIGADTPAPTSWTGTAGAYRPGAWFRWWWWPRLVHLLDCPGP
;
A
#
# COMPACT_ATOMS: atom_id res chain seq x y z
N MET A 1 2.04 2.02 5.05
CA MET A 1 3.08 1.19 4.42
C MET A 1 4.38 1.35 5.19
N ALA A 2 5.19 0.31 5.34
CA ALA A 2 6.51 0.42 5.97
C ALA A 2 7.60 -0.08 5.00
N SER A 3 8.67 0.70 4.81
CA SER A 3 9.80 0.35 3.96
C SER A 3 11.12 0.63 4.65
N ARG A 4 12.07 -0.30 4.51
CA ARG A 4 13.49 -0.08 4.90
C ARG A 4 14.22 0.49 3.70
N SER A 5 14.78 1.68 3.86
CA SER A 5 15.57 2.32 2.82
C SER A 5 16.60 3.26 3.43
N SER A 6 17.61 3.63 2.65
CA SER A 6 18.58 4.65 3.02
C SER A 6 18.29 5.93 2.26
N LEU A 7 18.31 7.06 2.96
CA LEU A 7 18.19 8.37 2.33
C LEU A 7 19.59 8.87 1.99
N THR A 8 19.92 9.06 0.71
CA THR A 8 21.22 9.61 0.31
C THR A 8 21.10 11.11 0.14
N ALA A 9 21.86 11.87 0.93
CA ALA A 9 21.96 13.32 0.83
C ALA A 9 23.41 13.72 0.54
N ASP A 10 23.59 14.45 -0.56
CA ASP A 10 24.87 15.00 -1.00
C ASP A 10 24.78 16.52 -1.06
N TRP A 11 25.70 17.22 -0.40
CA TRP A 11 25.82 18.68 -0.49
C TRP A 11 27.28 19.11 -0.43
N ILE A 12 27.53 20.39 -0.69
CA ILE A 12 28.87 20.98 -0.62
C ILE A 12 28.85 22.05 0.47
N ASP A 13 29.72 21.90 1.46
CA ASP A 13 29.98 22.91 2.48
C ASP A 13 31.34 23.56 2.22
N VAL A 14 31.32 24.88 2.00
CA VAL A 14 32.52 25.67 1.70
C VAL A 14 33.43 25.84 2.93
N ASN A 15 32.87 25.79 4.14
CA ASN A 15 33.62 25.95 5.38
C ASN A 15 34.36 24.67 5.79
N LEU A 16 33.96 23.52 5.24
CA LEU A 16 34.58 22.22 5.51
C LEU A 16 35.63 21.84 4.45
N ARG A 17 36.23 22.83 3.78
CA ARG A 17 37.31 22.62 2.80
C ARG A 17 38.67 22.72 3.47
N TRP A 18 39.58 21.81 3.14
CA TRP A 18 40.97 21.87 3.56
C TRP A 18 41.90 21.41 2.46
N ASN A 19 43.16 21.83 2.52
CA ASN A 19 44.20 21.36 1.62
C ASN A 19 44.86 20.10 2.21
N PRO A 20 44.76 18.92 1.57
CA PRO A 20 45.34 17.69 2.09
C PRO A 20 46.85 17.77 2.38
N LYS A 21 47.58 18.63 1.67
CA LYS A 21 49.03 18.80 1.86
C LYS A 21 49.40 19.32 3.25
N ASP A 22 48.52 20.12 3.86
CA ASP A 22 48.76 20.73 5.18
C ASP A 22 48.41 19.78 6.33
N TYR A 23 47.72 18.67 6.03
CA TYR A 23 47.19 17.72 7.01
C TYR A 23 47.63 16.27 6.71
N GLY A 24 48.87 16.08 6.24
CA GLY A 24 49.44 14.73 6.07
C GLY A 24 48.75 13.88 5.00
N GLY A 25 48.11 14.49 4.00
CA GLY A 25 47.45 13.80 2.89
C GLY A 25 46.04 13.31 3.20
N VAL A 26 45.41 13.71 4.31
CA VAL A 26 44.04 13.32 4.65
C VAL A 26 43.05 13.87 3.62
N GLN A 27 42.30 12.97 2.97
CA GLN A 27 41.34 13.32 1.92
C GLN A 27 39.88 13.27 2.38
N ASP A 28 39.57 12.46 3.39
CA ASP A 28 38.21 12.30 3.91
C ASP A 28 38.16 12.15 5.44
N LEU A 29 37.09 12.65 6.03
CA LEU A 29 36.82 12.63 7.47
C LEU A 29 35.40 12.12 7.72
N ARG A 30 35.20 11.38 8.82
CA ARG A 30 33.88 10.94 9.27
C ARG A 30 33.49 11.78 10.47
N ILE A 31 32.53 12.68 10.29
CA ILE A 31 32.13 13.64 11.31
C ILE A 31 30.71 13.30 11.79
N PRO A 32 30.45 13.25 13.10
CA PRO A 32 29.10 13.08 13.62
C PRO A 32 28.12 14.14 13.09
N PRO A 33 26.88 13.76 12.75
CA PRO A 33 25.92 14.65 12.07
C PRO A 33 25.42 15.81 12.95
N ASN A 34 25.68 15.75 14.26
CA ASN A 34 25.36 16.82 15.21
C ASN A 34 26.47 17.88 15.36
N LYS A 35 27.62 17.70 14.69
CA LYS A 35 28.76 18.64 14.74
C LYS A 35 28.84 19.55 13.52
N ILE A 36 28.11 19.23 12.47
CA ILE A 36 28.07 20.00 11.22
C ILE A 36 26.62 20.28 10.84
N TRP A 37 26.43 21.26 9.96
CA TRP A 37 25.11 21.51 9.38
C TRP A 37 24.71 20.34 8.48
N LYS A 38 23.45 19.93 8.58
CA LYS A 38 22.81 18.95 7.68
C LYS A 38 21.42 19.48 7.30
N PRO A 39 20.91 19.17 6.09
CA PRO A 39 19.55 19.54 5.73
C PRO A 39 18.52 18.78 6.59
N ASP A 40 17.39 19.42 6.83
CA ASP A 40 16.26 18.92 7.62
C ASP A 40 15.22 18.22 6.73
N VAL A 41 15.68 17.24 5.93
CA VAL A 41 14.79 16.47 5.06
C VAL A 41 13.99 15.47 5.90
N LEU A 42 12.67 15.66 5.93
CA LEU A 42 11.73 14.83 6.69
C LEU A 42 10.61 14.34 5.77
N MET A 43 9.91 13.28 6.22
CA MET A 43 8.77 12.73 5.49
C MET A 43 7.46 13.37 5.97
N TYR A 44 6.76 14.07 5.07
CA TYR A 44 5.53 14.80 5.42
C TYR A 44 4.36 13.87 5.76
N ASN A 45 4.23 12.76 5.04
CA ASN A 45 3.14 11.79 5.24
C ASN A 45 3.55 10.62 6.15
N SER A 46 4.33 10.90 7.19
CA SER A 46 4.71 9.91 8.20
C SER A 46 3.51 9.44 9.01
N ALA A 47 3.46 8.12 9.23
CA ALA A 47 2.51 7.43 10.11
C ALA A 47 3.20 6.89 11.38
N ASP A 48 4.50 7.15 11.56
CA ASP A 48 5.25 6.72 12.74
C ASP A 48 5.16 7.75 13.86
N GLU A 49 5.23 7.29 15.11
CA GLU A 49 5.26 8.18 16.30
C GLU A 49 6.53 9.04 16.30
N LYS A 50 7.63 8.50 15.76
CA LYS A 50 8.87 9.23 15.52
C LYS A 50 8.86 9.78 14.09
N PHE A 51 8.70 11.10 13.96
CA PHE A 51 8.74 11.77 12.65
C PHE A 51 10.07 11.59 11.92
N ASP A 52 11.18 11.49 12.66
CA ASP A 52 12.48 11.10 12.11
C ASP A 52 12.64 9.57 12.19
N GLY A 53 12.45 8.91 11.04
CA GLY A 53 12.60 7.46 10.89
C GLY A 53 14.04 7.01 10.61
N THR A 54 15.01 7.93 10.63
CA THR A 54 16.40 7.64 10.27
C THR A 54 17.27 7.33 11.50
N TYR A 55 18.28 6.47 11.32
CA TYR A 55 19.29 6.19 12.33
C TYR A 55 20.51 7.09 12.12
N PRO A 56 21.05 7.72 13.18
CA PRO A 56 22.17 8.64 13.05
C PRO A 56 23.44 7.89 12.62
N THR A 57 23.97 8.26 11.45
CA THR A 57 25.27 7.82 10.94
C THR A 57 26.23 9.01 10.82
N ASN A 58 27.53 8.74 10.71
CA ASN A 58 28.51 9.80 10.47
C ASN A 58 28.41 10.30 9.02
N VAL A 59 28.64 11.59 8.83
CA VAL A 59 28.75 12.22 7.52
C VAL A 59 30.19 12.04 7.02
N VAL A 60 30.34 11.59 5.77
CA VAL A 60 31.64 11.50 5.11
C VAL A 60 31.91 12.83 4.42
N VAL A 61 32.87 13.58 4.94
CA VAL A 61 33.28 14.88 4.40
C VAL A 61 34.59 14.71 3.66
N ARG A 62 34.66 15.13 2.40
CA ARG A 62 35.90 15.13 1.60
C ARG A 62 36.58 16.50 1.65
N SER A 63 37.88 16.54 1.36
CA SER A 63 38.70 17.75 1.40
C SER A 63 38.24 18.90 0.51
N ASN A 64 37.50 18.59 -0.57
CA ASN A 64 36.85 19.57 -1.45
C ASN A 64 35.56 20.17 -0.88
N GLY A 65 35.15 19.78 0.33
CA GLY A 65 33.93 20.22 1.01
C GLY A 65 32.68 19.40 0.65
N SER A 66 32.79 18.34 -0.17
CA SER A 66 31.64 17.47 -0.45
C SER A 66 31.28 16.68 0.80
N CYS A 67 30.04 16.77 1.23
CA CYS A 67 29.47 16.04 2.35
C CYS A 67 28.50 14.99 1.82
N ASN A 68 28.72 13.73 2.17
CA ASN A 68 27.85 12.62 1.83
C ASN A 68 27.27 12.04 3.13
N TYR A 69 25.95 12.01 3.23
CA TYR A 69 25.22 11.51 4.38
C TYR A 69 24.19 10.48 3.94
N ILE A 70 24.33 9.26 4.43
CA ILE A 70 23.47 8.12 4.07
C ILE A 70 22.98 7.46 5.36
N PRO A 71 21.99 8.02 6.06
CA PRO A 71 21.37 7.34 7.17
C PRO A 71 20.39 6.25 6.68
N PRO A 72 20.50 5.01 7.19
CA PRO A 72 19.46 4.02 6.99
C PRO A 72 18.24 4.38 7.85
N GLY A 73 17.04 4.06 7.38
CA GLY A 73 15.81 4.36 8.09
C GLY A 73 14.70 3.35 7.82
N ILE A 74 13.71 3.36 8.72
CA ILE A 74 12.43 2.67 8.51
C ILE A 74 11.39 3.77 8.31
N PHE A 75 10.91 3.91 7.09
CA PHE A 75 9.91 4.92 6.76
C PHE A 75 8.52 4.26 6.80
N LYS A 76 7.65 4.76 7.67
CA LYS A 76 6.24 4.36 7.72
C LYS A 76 5.38 5.49 7.19
N SER A 77 4.77 5.29 6.03
CA SER A 77 3.89 6.29 5.43
C SER A 77 2.42 5.95 5.55
N THR A 78 1.58 7.00 5.59
CA THR A 78 0.14 6.87 5.34
C THR A 78 -0.07 6.61 3.86
N CYS A 79 -0.77 5.52 3.54
CA CYS A 79 -1.10 5.14 2.17
C CYS A 79 -2.55 4.65 2.15
N LYS A 80 -3.33 5.16 1.19
CA LYS A 80 -4.69 4.69 0.95
C LYS A 80 -4.63 3.45 0.07
N ILE A 81 -5.18 2.35 0.58
CA ILE A 81 -5.24 1.07 -0.14
C ILE A 81 -6.60 0.95 -0.83
N ASP A 82 -6.60 0.57 -2.10
CA ASP A 82 -7.83 0.28 -2.86
C ASP A 82 -8.02 -1.23 -2.99
N ILE A 83 -9.06 -1.77 -2.35
CA ILE A 83 -9.33 -3.22 -2.30
C ILE A 83 -10.38 -3.70 -3.32
N THR A 84 -10.78 -2.84 -4.27
CA THR A 84 -11.85 -3.15 -5.24
C THR A 84 -11.59 -4.48 -5.99
N TRP A 85 -10.36 -4.70 -6.43
CA TRP A 85 -9.95 -5.86 -7.25
C TRP A 85 -9.22 -6.95 -6.48
N PHE A 86 -9.35 -6.97 -5.16
CA PHE A 86 -8.69 -7.97 -4.32
C PHE A 86 -9.01 -9.41 -4.78
N PRO A 87 -8.01 -10.31 -4.89
CA PRO A 87 -6.58 -10.18 -4.57
C PRO A 87 -5.69 -9.76 -5.77
N PHE A 88 -6.27 -9.41 -6.91
CA PHE A 88 -5.56 -8.99 -8.13
C PHE A 88 -5.38 -7.46 -8.17
N ASP A 89 -4.91 -6.90 -7.06
CA ASP A 89 -4.79 -5.47 -6.84
C ASP A 89 -3.35 -4.94 -7.05
N ASP A 90 -3.28 -3.76 -7.64
CA ASP A 90 -2.07 -2.93 -7.71
C ASP A 90 -2.22 -1.75 -6.76
N GLN A 91 -1.21 -1.51 -5.92
CA GLN A 91 -1.20 -0.43 -4.95
C GLN A 91 -0.11 0.59 -5.27
N LYS A 92 -0.43 1.86 -5.04
CA LYS A 92 0.48 2.99 -5.21
C LYS A 92 0.56 3.77 -3.90
N CYS A 93 1.74 3.75 -3.28
CA CYS A 93 1.96 4.43 -2.01
C CYS A 93 3.03 5.51 -2.16
N ASP A 94 2.66 6.75 -1.83
CA ASP A 94 3.58 7.88 -1.90
C ASP A 94 4.44 7.99 -0.65
N LEU A 95 5.70 8.36 -0.83
CA LEU A 95 6.63 8.82 0.20
C LEU A 95 7.04 10.26 -0.14
N LYS A 96 6.61 11.23 0.65
CA LYS A 96 6.86 12.65 0.39
C LYS A 96 7.96 13.18 1.28
N PHE A 97 9.11 13.50 0.70
CA PHE A 97 10.25 14.06 1.40
C PHE A 97 10.42 15.54 1.08
N GLY A 98 10.66 16.36 2.09
CA GLY A 98 10.88 17.79 1.91
C GLY A 98 11.61 18.38 3.10
N SER A 99 12.10 19.60 2.94
CA SER A 99 12.59 20.39 4.08
C SER A 99 11.42 20.84 4.93
N TRP A 100 11.61 20.87 6.25
CA TRP A 100 10.57 21.36 7.15
C TRP A 100 10.64 22.87 7.36
N THR A 101 11.85 23.42 7.42
CA THR A 101 12.08 24.83 7.80
C THR A 101 12.56 25.71 6.65
N TYR A 102 13.23 25.15 5.64
CA TYR A 102 13.73 25.92 4.50
C TYR A 102 12.73 25.93 3.34
N HIS A 103 12.60 27.10 2.72
CA HIS A 103 11.88 27.25 1.45
C HIS A 103 12.83 27.06 0.26
N GLY A 104 12.28 26.99 -0.95
CA GLY A 104 13.00 26.59 -2.16
C GLY A 104 14.09 27.54 -2.65
N TYR A 105 14.11 28.79 -2.17
CA TYR A 105 15.22 29.73 -2.45
C TYR A 105 16.44 29.48 -1.55
N GLN A 106 16.26 28.85 -0.39
CA GLN A 106 17.34 28.53 0.55
C GLN A 106 17.85 27.11 0.36
N LEU A 107 16.93 26.16 0.10
CA LEU A 107 17.25 24.75 -0.06
C LEU A 107 16.57 24.19 -1.32
N ASP A 108 17.36 23.94 -2.36
CA ASP A 108 16.89 23.32 -3.60
C ASP A 108 17.13 21.80 -3.59
N LEU A 109 16.07 21.03 -3.31
CA LEU A 109 16.12 19.57 -3.39
C LEU A 109 16.07 19.09 -4.84
N ARG A 110 17.00 18.20 -5.20
CA ARG A 110 17.10 17.59 -6.53
C ARG A 110 17.18 16.08 -6.42
N VAL A 111 16.56 15.39 -7.37
CA VAL A 111 16.63 13.93 -7.49
C VAL A 111 17.97 13.56 -8.12
N ASN A 112 18.63 12.54 -7.61
CA ASN A 112 19.93 12.08 -8.13
C ASN A 112 19.78 11.34 -9.48
N SER A 113 18.66 10.64 -9.68
CA SER A 113 18.33 9.93 -10.92
C SER A 113 16.90 10.22 -11.36
N GLU A 114 16.69 10.50 -12.64
CA GLU A 114 15.35 10.63 -13.23
C GLU A 114 14.61 9.28 -13.29
N GLU A 115 15.34 8.16 -13.19
CA GLU A 115 14.77 6.80 -13.20
C GLU A 115 14.10 6.44 -11.86
N GLY A 116 14.23 7.29 -10.83
CA GLY A 116 13.59 7.13 -9.54
C GLY A 116 14.49 6.55 -8.45
N GLY A 117 13.91 5.74 -7.57
CA GLY A 117 14.63 5.14 -6.44
C GLY A 117 15.60 4.04 -6.88
N ASP A 118 16.79 3.99 -6.26
CA ASP A 118 17.76 2.92 -6.51
C ASP A 118 17.26 1.58 -5.95
N LEU A 119 17.15 0.58 -6.83
CA LEU A 119 16.69 -0.79 -6.52
C LEU A 119 17.84 -1.81 -6.54
N SER A 120 19.10 -1.39 -6.68
CA SER A 120 20.27 -2.26 -6.76
C SER A 120 20.41 -3.24 -5.59
N THR A 121 19.97 -2.83 -4.40
CA THR A 121 20.03 -3.60 -3.15
C THR A 121 18.65 -4.08 -2.68
N TYR A 122 17.64 -4.04 -3.57
CA TYR A 122 16.28 -4.45 -3.23
C TYR A 122 16.21 -5.96 -2.94
N ILE A 123 15.57 -6.28 -1.81
CA ILE A 123 15.28 -7.67 -1.42
C ILE A 123 13.81 -7.95 -1.74
N PRO A 124 13.49 -8.96 -2.57
CA PRO A 124 12.13 -9.26 -2.97
C PRO A 124 11.26 -9.66 -1.78
N ASN A 125 10.00 -9.21 -1.78
CA ASN A 125 9.01 -9.56 -0.77
C ASN A 125 8.17 -10.78 -1.21
N GLY A 126 7.76 -11.62 -0.25
CA GLY A 126 6.99 -12.83 -0.53
C GLY A 126 5.50 -12.61 -0.79
N GLU A 127 4.96 -11.45 -0.42
CA GLU A 127 3.55 -11.06 -0.59
C GLU A 127 3.37 -10.05 -1.73
N TRP A 128 4.37 -9.19 -1.95
CA TRP A 128 4.29 -8.07 -2.91
C TRP A 128 5.42 -8.09 -3.93
N ASP A 129 5.06 -7.88 -5.19
CA ASP A 129 5.98 -7.62 -6.29
C ASP A 129 6.18 -6.12 -6.46
N LEU A 130 7.43 -5.66 -6.38
CA LEU A 130 7.78 -4.27 -6.67
C LEU A 130 7.85 -4.06 -8.19
N ILE A 131 6.97 -3.22 -8.72
CA ILE A 131 6.92 -2.90 -10.15
C ILE A 131 7.89 -1.76 -10.46
N ALA A 132 7.79 -0.64 -9.72
CA ALA A 132 8.58 0.56 -9.96
C ALA A 132 8.55 1.50 -8.74
N VAL A 133 9.56 2.39 -8.66
CA VAL A 133 9.62 3.47 -7.66
C VAL A 133 9.99 4.80 -8.34
N PRO A 134 9.10 5.37 -9.18
CA PRO A 134 9.35 6.69 -9.78
C PRO A 134 9.50 7.79 -8.72
N GLY A 135 10.44 8.71 -8.94
CA GLY A 135 10.64 9.89 -8.12
C GLY A 135 10.24 11.15 -8.88
N VAL A 136 9.34 11.95 -8.33
CA VAL A 136 8.87 13.20 -8.92
C VAL A 136 9.21 14.38 -8.01
N ARG A 137 9.85 15.40 -8.58
CA ARG A 137 10.09 16.67 -7.90
C ARG A 137 8.88 17.58 -8.08
N ASN A 138 8.32 18.06 -6.97
CA ASN A 138 7.23 19.01 -6.97
C ASN A 138 7.68 20.34 -6.37
N VAL A 139 7.07 21.42 -6.86
CA VAL A 139 7.19 22.76 -6.26
C VAL A 139 5.78 23.17 -5.87
N ARG A 140 5.56 23.44 -4.59
CA ARG A 140 4.26 23.81 -4.04
C ARG A 140 4.36 25.13 -3.29
N GLU A 141 3.41 26.00 -3.54
CA GLU A 141 3.19 27.20 -2.73
C GLU A 141 2.08 26.89 -1.73
N TYR A 142 2.34 27.13 -0.45
CA TYR A 142 1.39 26.87 0.62
C TYR A 142 0.63 28.15 0.98
N ALA A 143 -0.63 28.02 1.41
CA ALA A 143 -1.44 29.20 1.75
C ALA A 143 -0.89 30.05 2.91
N CYS A 144 0.01 29.50 3.72
CA CYS A 144 0.64 30.20 4.84
C CYS A 144 1.78 31.14 4.42
N CYS A 145 2.45 30.87 3.29
CA CYS A 145 3.71 31.51 2.93
C CYS A 145 3.77 31.77 1.41
N PRO A 146 4.19 32.97 0.95
CA PRO A 146 4.31 33.28 -0.47
C PRO A 146 5.50 32.56 -1.14
N GLU A 147 6.42 31.97 -0.38
CA GLU A 147 7.59 31.28 -0.92
C GLU A 147 7.26 29.87 -1.41
N PRO A 148 7.89 29.40 -2.51
CA PRO A 148 7.74 28.04 -2.99
C PRO A 148 8.50 27.06 -2.10
N TYR A 149 7.87 25.95 -1.73
CA TYR A 149 8.48 24.82 -1.05
C TYR A 149 8.68 23.66 -2.04
N ILE A 150 9.80 22.97 -1.90
CA ILE A 150 10.17 21.87 -2.79
C ILE A 150 10.02 20.55 -2.03
N ASP A 151 9.31 19.62 -2.64
CA ASP A 151 9.19 18.24 -2.17
C ASP A 151 9.58 17.26 -3.27
N ILE A 152 10.12 16.11 -2.86
CA ILE A 152 10.38 14.95 -3.72
C ILE A 152 9.43 13.84 -3.27
N THR A 153 8.53 13.45 -4.16
CA THR A 153 7.59 12.35 -3.93
C THR A 153 8.07 11.11 -4.66
N TYR A 154 8.40 10.05 -3.91
CA TYR A 154 8.62 8.72 -4.47
C TYR A 154 7.34 7.91 -4.36
N THR A 155 6.83 7.42 -5.49
CA THR A 155 5.63 6.56 -5.49
C THR A 155 6.06 5.12 -5.62
N ILE A 156 5.82 4.31 -4.58
CA ILE A 156 6.09 2.88 -4.61
C ILE A 156 4.91 2.17 -5.27
N HIS A 157 5.16 1.58 -6.44
CA HIS A 157 4.19 0.76 -7.19
C HIS A 157 4.42 -0.72 -6.86
N ILE A 158 3.45 -1.35 -6.19
CA ILE A 158 3.51 -2.75 -5.79
C ILE A 158 2.28 -3.52 -6.27
N ARG A 159 2.45 -4.80 -6.57
CA ARG A 159 1.40 -5.75 -6.96
C ARG A 159 1.33 -6.91 -6.01
N ARG A 160 0.13 -7.34 -5.62
CA ARG A 160 -0.04 -8.48 -4.72
C ARG A 160 0.22 -9.81 -5.43
N ARG A 161 0.91 -10.73 -4.75
CA ARG A 161 1.07 -12.13 -5.18
C ARG A 161 -0.19 -12.92 -4.87
N THR A 162 -0.91 -13.34 -5.90
CA THR A 162 -2.28 -13.89 -5.79
C THR A 162 -2.36 -15.38 -5.45
N LEU A 163 -1.26 -16.14 -5.60
CA LEU A 163 -1.28 -17.60 -5.47
C LEU A 163 -1.81 -18.07 -4.11
N TYR A 164 -1.35 -17.46 -3.02
CA TYR A 164 -1.80 -17.79 -1.67
C TYR A 164 -3.32 -17.59 -1.50
N TYR A 165 -3.84 -16.45 -1.97
CA TYR A 165 -5.26 -16.12 -1.89
C TYR A 165 -6.11 -16.99 -2.82
N GLY A 166 -5.57 -17.41 -3.97
CA GLY A 166 -6.23 -18.37 -4.86
C GLY A 166 -6.50 -19.70 -4.18
N PHE A 167 -5.48 -20.32 -3.59
CA PHE A 167 -5.64 -21.63 -2.93
C PHE A 167 -6.45 -21.55 -1.63
N ASN A 168 -6.26 -20.49 -0.82
CA ASN A 168 -6.82 -20.43 0.53
C ASN A 168 -8.14 -19.67 0.64
N LEU A 169 -8.50 -18.83 -0.34
CA LEU A 169 -9.80 -18.13 -0.36
C LEU A 169 -10.72 -18.61 -1.48
N ILE A 170 -10.23 -18.69 -2.72
CA ILE A 170 -11.09 -18.99 -3.87
C ILE A 170 -11.56 -20.46 -3.85
N ILE A 171 -10.66 -21.42 -3.56
CA ILE A 171 -11.02 -22.85 -3.55
C ILE A 171 -12.10 -23.16 -2.48
N PRO A 172 -11.96 -22.73 -1.20
CA PRO A 172 -13.03 -22.92 -0.22
C PRO A 172 -14.38 -22.31 -0.62
N CYS A 173 -14.41 -21.11 -1.22
CA CYS A 173 -15.64 -20.50 -1.74
C CYS A 173 -16.34 -21.39 -2.77
N VAL A 174 -15.58 -21.92 -3.73
CA VAL A 174 -16.10 -22.77 -4.80
C VAL A 174 -16.63 -24.09 -4.21
N LEU A 175 -15.91 -24.67 -3.25
CA LEU A 175 -16.34 -25.89 -2.56
C LEU A 175 -17.63 -25.66 -1.76
N ILE A 176 -17.73 -24.61 -0.96
CA ILE A 176 -18.95 -24.28 -0.19
C ILE A 176 -20.12 -24.03 -1.14
N SER A 177 -19.91 -23.26 -2.22
CA SER A 177 -20.93 -23.01 -3.25
C SER A 177 -21.41 -24.31 -3.90
N SER A 178 -20.49 -25.24 -4.21
CA SER A 178 -20.86 -26.54 -4.76
C SER A 178 -21.64 -27.41 -3.76
N MET A 179 -21.30 -27.36 -2.47
CA MET A 179 -22.03 -28.08 -1.42
C MET A 179 -23.45 -27.54 -1.25
N THR A 180 -23.66 -26.23 -1.42
CA THR A 180 -25.01 -25.65 -1.37
C THR A 180 -25.91 -26.15 -2.49
N LEU A 181 -25.37 -26.29 -3.72
CA LEU A 181 -26.11 -26.85 -4.86
C LEU A 181 -26.49 -28.32 -4.63
N LEU A 182 -25.56 -29.12 -4.09
CA LEU A 182 -25.82 -30.51 -3.74
C LEU A 182 -26.93 -30.64 -2.68
N GLY A 183 -27.00 -29.71 -1.71
CA GLY A 183 -28.06 -29.66 -0.71
C GLY A 183 -29.47 -29.51 -1.28
N PHE A 184 -29.64 -28.89 -2.46
CA PHE A 184 -30.93 -28.79 -3.16
C PHE A 184 -31.30 -30.07 -3.92
N THR A 185 -30.32 -30.92 -4.26
CA THR A 185 -30.56 -32.17 -4.99
C THR A 185 -30.91 -33.35 -4.08
N LEU A 186 -30.72 -33.22 -2.76
CA LEU A 186 -30.98 -34.29 -1.80
C LEU A 186 -32.48 -34.36 -1.46
N PRO A 187 -33.12 -35.54 -1.55
CA PRO A 187 -34.54 -35.69 -1.21
C PRO A 187 -34.80 -35.35 0.26
N PRO A 188 -35.94 -34.70 0.58
CA PRO A 188 -36.27 -34.24 1.93
C PRO A 188 -36.60 -35.37 2.90
N ASP A 189 -36.78 -36.60 2.42
CA ASP A 189 -37.12 -37.77 3.23
C ASP A 189 -35.94 -38.27 4.08
N THR A 190 -34.71 -37.84 3.73
CA THR A 190 -33.50 -38.03 4.53
C THR A 190 -33.27 -36.85 5.47
N GLY A 191 -33.24 -37.10 6.79
CA GLY A 191 -32.97 -36.07 7.83
C GLY A 191 -31.61 -35.36 7.70
N GLU A 192 -30.73 -35.85 6.85
CA GLU A 192 -29.39 -35.31 6.56
C GLU A 192 -29.41 -33.93 5.89
N ARG A 193 -30.53 -33.51 5.28
CA ARG A 193 -30.66 -32.18 4.65
C ARG A 193 -30.52 -31.05 5.68
N LEU A 194 -31.02 -31.22 6.90
CA LEU A 194 -30.89 -30.24 7.98
C LEU A 194 -29.45 -30.15 8.47
N THR A 195 -28.78 -31.29 8.64
CA THR A 195 -27.37 -31.37 9.05
C THR A 195 -26.46 -30.68 8.03
N LEU A 196 -26.68 -30.89 6.72
CA LEU A 196 -25.95 -30.21 5.65
C LEU A 196 -26.17 -28.69 5.65
N GLY A 197 -27.39 -28.22 5.92
CA GLY A 197 -27.67 -26.79 6.03
C GLY A 197 -26.91 -26.11 7.17
N VAL A 198 -26.86 -26.76 8.34
CA VAL A 198 -26.14 -26.24 9.52
C VAL A 198 -24.64 -26.21 9.28
N THR A 199 -24.05 -27.24 8.66
CA THR A 199 -22.61 -27.28 8.37
C THR A 199 -22.22 -26.23 7.33
N ILE A 200 -23.05 -25.99 6.31
CA ILE A 200 -22.83 -24.91 5.33
C ILE A 200 -22.85 -23.55 6.03
N LEU A 201 -23.87 -23.28 6.87
CA LEU A 201 -23.96 -22.00 7.59
C LEU A 201 -22.73 -21.78 8.47
N LEU A 202 -22.31 -22.80 9.23
CA LEU A 202 -21.11 -22.72 10.06
C LEU A 202 -19.85 -22.47 9.22
N SER A 203 -19.69 -23.19 8.10
CA SER A 203 -18.54 -23.00 7.21
C SER A 203 -18.47 -21.59 6.61
N LEU A 204 -19.63 -21.02 6.23
CA LEU A 204 -19.73 -19.65 5.74
C LEU A 204 -19.35 -18.65 6.84
N THR A 205 -19.79 -18.84 8.08
CA THR A 205 -19.42 -17.95 9.19
C THR A 205 -17.92 -17.97 9.47
N VAL A 206 -17.30 -19.15 9.51
CA VAL A 206 -15.85 -19.28 9.70
C VAL A 206 -15.08 -18.64 8.54
N PHE A 207 -15.54 -18.84 7.30
CA PHE A 207 -14.92 -18.24 6.12
C PHE A 207 -15.03 -16.70 6.13
N MET A 208 -16.19 -16.16 6.50
CA MET A 208 -16.39 -14.72 6.64
C MET A 208 -15.51 -14.12 7.74
N LEU A 209 -15.30 -14.83 8.85
CA LEU A 209 -14.37 -14.39 9.89
C LEU A 209 -12.92 -14.35 9.38
N GLN A 210 -12.48 -15.39 8.67
CA GLN A 210 -11.15 -15.42 8.04
C GLN A 210 -10.96 -14.27 7.03
N LEU A 211 -11.99 -13.98 6.23
CA LEU A 211 -11.98 -12.86 5.29
C LEU A 211 -11.90 -11.51 6.02
N ALA A 212 -12.66 -11.35 7.11
CA ALA A 212 -12.65 -10.12 7.90
C ALA A 212 -11.29 -9.87 8.58
N GLU A 213 -10.57 -10.92 8.98
CA GLU A 213 -9.22 -10.78 9.55
C GLU A 213 -8.15 -10.43 8.51
N THR A 214 -8.34 -10.86 7.25
CA THR A 214 -7.34 -10.66 6.19
C THR A 214 -7.49 -9.34 5.44
N MET A 215 -8.70 -8.77 5.39
CA MET A 215 -8.95 -7.48 4.76
C MET A 215 -8.78 -6.33 5.77
N PRO A 216 -8.14 -5.22 5.38
CA PRO A 216 -8.08 -4.05 6.26
C PRO A 216 -9.51 -3.52 6.50
N PRO A 217 -9.82 -3.03 7.72
CA PRO A 217 -11.12 -2.44 8.04
C PRO A 217 -11.26 -1.10 7.31
N THR A 218 -11.66 -1.14 6.05
CA THR A 218 -11.88 0.04 5.21
C THR A 218 -13.29 -0.03 4.63
N SER A 219 -14.04 1.07 4.74
CA SER A 219 -15.42 1.18 4.25
C SER A 219 -15.52 1.76 2.83
N ASP A 220 -14.38 2.10 2.22
CA ASP A 220 -14.32 2.86 0.97
C ASP A 220 -14.69 2.03 -0.26
N ALA A 221 -14.50 0.71 -0.22
CA ALA A 221 -14.89 -0.21 -1.29
C ALA A 221 -15.15 -1.61 -0.71
N VAL A 222 -16.18 -2.29 -1.21
CA VAL A 222 -16.38 -3.73 -0.97
C VAL A 222 -15.57 -4.49 -2.01
N SER A 223 -14.74 -5.44 -1.59
CA SER A 223 -14.00 -6.30 -2.51
C SER A 223 -14.97 -7.11 -3.38
N ILE A 224 -14.56 -7.46 -4.60
CA ILE A 224 -15.40 -8.30 -5.48
C ILE A 224 -15.77 -9.65 -4.82
N ILE A 225 -14.89 -10.21 -3.99
CA ILE A 225 -15.14 -11.43 -3.21
C ILE A 225 -16.22 -11.21 -2.14
N GLY A 226 -16.24 -10.04 -1.50
CA GLY A 226 -17.30 -9.67 -0.55
C GLY A 226 -18.66 -9.44 -1.23
N ALA A 227 -18.66 -8.86 -2.43
CA ALA A 227 -19.88 -8.63 -3.20
C ALA A 227 -20.56 -9.92 -3.69
N ASP A 228 -19.79 -10.98 -3.93
CA ASP A 228 -20.30 -12.29 -4.37
C ASP A 228 -20.76 -13.20 -3.21
N THR A 229 -20.58 -12.79 -1.95
CA THR A 229 -21.26 -13.48 -0.84
C THR A 229 -22.75 -13.17 -0.87
N PRO A 230 -23.64 -14.18 -0.86
CA PRO A 230 -25.07 -13.94 -0.95
C PRO A 230 -25.54 -13.19 0.29
N ALA A 231 -25.69 -11.88 0.17
CA ALA A 231 -26.37 -11.09 1.17
C ALA A 231 -27.79 -11.62 1.30
N PRO A 232 -28.32 -11.82 2.52
CA PRO A 232 -29.73 -12.07 2.71
C PRO A 232 -30.50 -10.88 2.12
N THR A 233 -31.38 -11.16 1.16
CA THR A 233 -32.18 -10.19 0.41
C THR A 233 -33.16 -9.47 1.34
N SER A 234 -32.71 -8.46 2.07
CA SER A 234 -33.61 -7.60 2.85
C SER A 234 -33.03 -6.23 3.21
N TRP A 235 -32.43 -5.48 2.26
CA TRP A 235 -32.29 -4.02 2.42
C TRP A 235 -32.36 -3.32 1.06
N THR A 236 -33.57 -2.94 0.65
CA THR A 236 -33.82 -1.93 -0.38
C THR A 236 -33.69 -0.55 0.26
N GLY A 237 -32.65 0.21 -0.09
CA GLY A 237 -32.46 1.55 0.46
C GLY A 237 -31.30 2.34 -0.14
N THR A 238 -31.57 2.96 -1.30
CA THR A 238 -30.95 4.19 -1.84
C THR A 238 -29.48 4.23 -2.30
N ALA A 239 -29.36 4.48 -3.60
CA ALA A 239 -28.37 5.31 -4.31
C ALA A 239 -26.93 4.80 -4.48
N GLY A 240 -26.65 4.34 -5.70
CA GLY A 240 -25.30 4.16 -6.24
C GLY A 240 -25.31 3.12 -7.36
N ALA A 241 -25.39 3.55 -8.61
CA ALA A 241 -25.47 2.69 -9.78
C ALA A 241 -24.21 1.80 -9.92
N TYR A 242 -24.24 0.61 -9.34
CA TYR A 242 -23.28 -0.46 -9.61
C TYR A 242 -23.79 -1.30 -10.76
N ARG A 243 -23.07 -1.27 -11.89
CA ARG A 243 -23.26 -2.24 -12.97
C ARG A 243 -22.73 -3.59 -12.49
N PRO A 244 -23.56 -4.65 -12.37
CA PRO A 244 -23.05 -5.97 -12.08
C PRO A 244 -22.20 -6.47 -13.25
N GLY A 245 -21.06 -7.09 -12.95
CA GLY A 245 -20.21 -7.75 -13.93
C GLY A 245 -21.00 -8.77 -14.76
N ALA A 246 -20.68 -8.82 -16.06
CA ALA A 246 -21.42 -9.52 -17.10
C ALA A 246 -21.56 -11.06 -16.93
N TRP A 247 -20.96 -11.65 -15.91
CA TRP A 247 -21.01 -13.10 -15.65
C TRP A 247 -22.36 -13.56 -15.05
N PHE A 248 -23.02 -12.73 -14.23
CA PHE A 248 -24.28 -13.12 -13.56
C PHE A 248 -25.51 -13.08 -14.49
N ARG A 249 -25.44 -12.30 -15.58
CA ARG A 249 -26.59 -12.01 -16.43
C ARG A 249 -26.98 -13.15 -17.39
N TRP A 250 -26.12 -14.15 -17.57
CA TRP A 250 -26.34 -15.23 -18.54
C TRP A 250 -26.95 -16.50 -17.95
N TRP A 251 -26.89 -16.73 -16.62
CA TRP A 251 -27.39 -17.97 -16.03
C TRP A 251 -28.68 -17.85 -15.20
N TRP A 252 -28.97 -16.68 -14.62
CA TRP A 252 -30.00 -16.58 -13.58
C TRP A 252 -31.31 -15.86 -13.96
N TRP A 253 -31.41 -15.18 -15.11
CA TRP A 253 -32.57 -14.29 -15.38
C TRP A 253 -33.78 -14.86 -16.18
N PRO A 254 -33.76 -15.99 -16.92
CA PRO A 254 -34.97 -16.40 -17.65
C PRO A 254 -35.97 -17.33 -16.92
N ARG A 255 -35.79 -17.72 -15.64
CA ARG A 255 -36.67 -18.75 -15.03
C ARG A 255 -37.36 -18.41 -13.70
N LEU A 256 -37.18 -17.22 -13.14
CA LEU A 256 -37.77 -16.89 -11.84
C LEU A 256 -39.14 -16.17 -11.89
N VAL A 257 -39.65 -15.80 -13.07
CA VAL A 257 -40.91 -15.01 -13.19
C VAL A 257 -42.17 -15.91 -13.25
N HIS A 258 -42.05 -17.23 -13.34
CA HIS A 258 -43.19 -18.12 -13.58
C HIS A 258 -43.75 -18.88 -12.35
N LEU A 259 -43.25 -18.62 -11.14
CA LEU A 259 -43.57 -19.43 -9.94
C LEU A 259 -44.28 -18.67 -8.80
N LEU A 260 -44.74 -17.43 -9.02
CA LEU A 260 -45.45 -16.62 -8.01
C LEU A 260 -46.97 -16.46 -8.23
N ASP A 261 -47.58 -17.23 -9.15
CA ASP A 261 -49.04 -17.32 -9.26
C ASP A 261 -49.54 -18.63 -8.63
N CYS A 262 -49.85 -18.59 -7.32
CA CYS A 262 -50.67 -19.61 -6.68
C CYS A 262 -52.15 -19.21 -6.74
N PRO A 263 -53.06 -20.04 -7.27
CA PRO A 263 -54.49 -19.86 -7.09
C PRO A 263 -54.95 -20.47 -5.75
N GLY A 264 -55.76 -19.73 -4.98
CA GLY A 264 -56.54 -20.27 -3.86
C GLY A 264 -57.58 -21.30 -4.33
N PRO A 265 -58.13 -22.14 -3.44
CA PRO A 265 -58.93 -21.66 -2.29
C PRO A 265 -58.53 -22.21 -0.92
#